data_AF-A0AAN6EGD6-F1
#
_entry.id   AF-A0AAN6EGD6-F1
#
_cell.length_a   1.000
_cell.length_b   1.000
_cell.length_c   1.000
_cell.angle_alpha   90.00
_cell.angle_beta   90.00
_cell.angle_gamma   90.00
#
_symmetry.space_group_name_H-M   'P 1'
#
loop_
_entity.id
_entity.type
_entity.pdbx_description
1 polymer ?
#
loop_
_entity_poly.entity_id
_entity_poly.type
_entity_poly.pdbx_seq_one_letter_code
_entity_poly.pdbx_strand_id
1 'polypeptide(L)'
;LPFPLGLRFKQMLQSGIMTPNMDVKWVSSLSWYFINLFGLRGVFSLILGGENSADGIRDMTAMGSMGAMGQQSGQPQDYNKLFMAMKDNLSIVYHEWDLANIEQRVFVKYGKQSRVFTSAAK
;
A
#
# COMPACT_ATOMS: atom_id res chain seq x y z
N LEU A 1 -20.95 8.58 21.02
CA LEU A 1 -20.02 9.22 20.06
C LEU A 1 -20.53 10.63 19.73
N PRO A 2 -19.64 11.63 19.52
CA PRO A 2 -20.02 13.03 19.33
C PRO A 2 -20.55 13.38 17.92
N PHE A 3 -20.71 12.38 17.04
CA PHE A 3 -21.25 12.54 15.69
C PHE A 3 -22.51 11.66 15.51
N PRO A 4 -23.46 12.05 14.66
CA PRO A 4 -24.64 11.24 14.37
C PRO A 4 -24.24 10.00 13.55
N LEU A 5 -24.62 8.82 14.03
CA LEU A 5 -24.39 7.56 13.32
C LEU A 5 -25.67 7.06 12.66
N GLY A 6 -25.54 6.52 11.45
CA GLY A 6 -26.65 5.89 10.74
C GLY A 6 -27.17 4.64 11.45
N LEU A 7 -28.48 4.36 11.33
CA LEU A 7 -29.16 3.25 12.00
C LEU A 7 -28.55 1.87 11.70
N ARG A 8 -27.87 1.71 10.56
CA ARG A 8 -27.17 0.48 10.17
C ARG A 8 -25.96 0.17 11.06
N PHE A 9 -25.29 1.19 11.59
CA PHE A 9 -24.17 1.01 12.52
C PHE A 9 -24.64 0.55 13.91
N LYS A 10 -25.92 0.70 14.24
CA LYS A 10 -26.48 0.26 15.52
C LYS A 10 -26.33 -1.25 15.72
N GLN A 11 -26.67 -2.05 14.70
CA GLN A 11 -26.54 -3.51 14.76
C GLN A 11 -25.07 -3.95 14.92
N MET A 12 -24.14 -3.22 14.31
CA MET A 12 -22.71 -3.51 14.42
C MET A 12 -22.12 -3.08 15.77
N LEU A 13 -22.51 -1.89 16.26
CA LEU A 13 -21.93 -1.27 17.45
C LEU A 13 -22.56 -1.73 18.77
N GLN A 14 -23.78 -2.26 18.71
CA GLN A 14 -24.55 -2.74 19.86
C GLN A 14 -24.82 -4.25 19.78
N SER A 15 -24.03 -4.98 18.99
CA SER A 15 -24.09 -6.45 18.97
C SER A 15 -23.89 -7.00 20.40
N GLY A 16 -24.86 -7.79 20.87
CA GLY A 16 -24.87 -8.33 22.24
C GLY A 16 -25.66 -7.51 23.28
N ILE A 17 -26.24 -6.36 22.92
CA ILE A 17 -27.09 -5.56 23.82
C ILE A 17 -28.55 -5.68 23.37
N MET A 18 -29.38 -6.35 24.17
CA MET A 18 -30.80 -6.64 23.87
C MET A 18 -31.73 -5.46 24.23
N THR A 19 -31.40 -4.24 23.82
CA THR A 19 -32.22 -3.05 24.12
C THR A 19 -32.50 -2.24 22.85
N PRO A 20 -33.67 -2.42 22.22
CA PRO A 20 -33.98 -1.80 20.92
C PRO A 20 -34.13 -0.28 20.97
N ASN A 21 -34.41 0.31 22.13
CA ASN A 21 -34.64 1.75 22.30
C ASN A 21 -33.40 2.55 22.73
N MET A 22 -32.22 1.93 22.73
CA MET A 22 -30.99 2.62 23.11
C MET A 22 -30.50 3.55 21.99
N ASP A 23 -30.06 4.76 22.36
CA ASP A 23 -29.44 5.72 21.42
C ASP A 23 -28.12 5.14 20.87
N VAL A 24 -27.87 5.34 19.58
CA VAL A 24 -26.68 4.86 18.85
C VAL A 24 -25.40 5.52 19.35
N LYS A 25 -25.51 6.60 20.14
CA LYS A 25 -24.38 7.22 20.83
C LYS A 25 -23.73 6.29 21.86
N TRP A 26 -24.47 5.33 22.40
CA TRP A 26 -23.99 4.33 23.36
C TRP A 26 -23.51 3.10 22.59
N VAL A 27 -22.26 2.74 22.81
CA VAL A 27 -21.53 1.74 22.03
C VAL A 27 -21.06 0.64 22.99
N SER A 28 -21.06 -0.62 22.53
CA SER A 28 -20.55 -1.74 23.33
C SER A 28 -19.04 -1.64 23.56
N SER A 29 -18.53 -2.30 24.61
CA SER A 29 -17.08 -2.40 24.87
C SER A 29 -16.32 -3.07 23.72
N LEU A 30 -16.95 -4.04 23.04
CA LEU A 30 -16.38 -4.72 21.88
C LEU A 30 -16.18 -3.76 20.71
N SER A 31 -17.16 -2.92 20.45
CA SER A 31 -17.08 -1.92 19.39
C SER A 31 -16.10 -0.80 19.72
N TRP A 32 -15.97 -0.43 20.99
CA TRP A 32 -14.91 0.48 21.45
C TRP A 32 -13.52 -0.09 21.18
N TYR A 33 -13.30 -1.39 21.41
CA TYR A 33 -12.04 -2.05 21.07
C TYR A 33 -11.72 -1.93 19.58
N PHE A 34 -12.68 -2.23 18.70
CA PHE A 34 -12.47 -2.12 17.24
C PHE A 34 -12.16 -0.68 16.81
N ILE A 35 -12.83 0.32 17.37
CA ILE A 35 -12.53 1.74 17.06
C ILE A 35 -11.09 2.09 17.45
N ASN A 36 -10.63 1.65 18.62
CA ASN A 36 -9.24 1.87 19.04
C ASN A 36 -8.26 1.09 18.16
N LEU A 37 -8.56 -0.14 17.79
CA LEU A 37 -7.71 -0.96 16.93
C LEU A 37 -7.47 -0.28 15.57
N PHE A 38 -8.52 0.25 14.92
CA PHE A 38 -8.41 0.95 13.63
C PHE A 38 -7.79 2.35 13.76
N GLY A 39 -8.13 3.10 14.81
CA GLY A 39 -7.65 4.47 15.00
C GLY A 39 -6.19 4.57 15.44
N LEU A 40 -5.69 3.59 16.20
CA LEU A 40 -4.34 3.63 16.77
C LEU A 40 -3.23 3.26 15.78
N ARG A 41 -3.55 2.76 14.58
CA ARG A 41 -2.56 2.46 13.54
C ARG A 41 -1.68 3.66 13.20
N GLY A 42 -2.29 4.84 13.04
CA GLY A 42 -1.55 6.07 12.74
C GLY A 42 -0.62 6.49 13.87
N VAL A 43 -1.06 6.30 15.12
CA VAL A 43 -0.25 6.57 16.31
C VAL A 43 0.92 5.60 16.39
N PHE A 44 0.69 4.30 16.16
CA PHE A 44 1.77 3.32 16.13
C PHE A 44 2.77 3.57 15.01
N SER A 45 2.32 4.01 13.83
CA SER A 45 3.22 4.40 12.74
C SER A 45 4.14 5.56 13.12
N LEU A 46 3.65 6.53 13.87
CA LEU A 46 4.46 7.66 14.34
C LEU A 46 5.48 7.26 15.42
N ILE A 47 5.11 6.36 16.33
CA ILE A 47 5.97 5.97 17.46
C ILE A 47 7.00 4.91 17.06
N LEU A 48 6.59 3.89 16.30
CA LEU A 48 7.40 2.72 16.01
C LEU A 48 8.03 2.77 14.59
N GLY A 49 7.50 3.58 13.68
CA GLY A 49 8.02 3.75 12.30
C GLY A 49 7.10 3.21 11.19
N GLY A 50 7.65 2.97 9.99
CA GLY A 50 6.87 2.50 8.83
C GLY A 50 6.64 0.98 8.78
N GLU A 51 7.53 0.19 9.39
CA GLU A 51 7.51 -1.28 9.39
C GLU A 51 7.15 -1.88 10.75
N ASN A 52 5.97 -1.52 11.27
CA ASN A 52 5.57 -1.99 12.59
C ASN A 52 4.70 -3.25 12.49
N SER A 53 5.10 -4.29 13.22
CA SER A 53 4.32 -5.53 13.42
C SER A 53 3.00 -5.31 14.18
N ALA A 54 2.73 -4.09 14.65
CA ALA A 54 1.47 -3.70 15.29
C ALA A 54 0.31 -3.51 14.29
N ASP A 55 0.57 -3.65 12.99
CA ASP A 55 -0.46 -3.64 11.96
C ASP A 55 -1.26 -4.95 11.92
N GLY A 56 -1.86 -5.34 13.05
CA GLY A 56 -2.74 -6.51 13.16
C GLY A 56 -3.97 -6.43 12.24
N ILE A 57 -4.25 -5.24 11.68
CA ILE A 57 -5.23 -5.05 10.61
C ILE A 57 -4.71 -5.58 9.27
N ARG A 58 -3.41 -5.53 8.98
CA ARG A 58 -2.83 -6.21 7.82
C ARG A 58 -2.97 -7.72 7.94
N ASP A 59 -2.80 -8.27 9.13
CA ASP A 59 -3.01 -9.70 9.39
C ASP A 59 -4.50 -10.07 9.32
N MET A 60 -5.40 -9.24 9.87
CA MET A 60 -6.85 -9.45 9.76
C MET A 60 -7.38 -9.22 8.35
N THR A 61 -6.81 -8.27 7.59
CA THR A 61 -7.13 -8.04 6.17
C THR A 61 -6.52 -9.14 5.31
N ALA A 62 -5.36 -9.69 5.66
CA ALA A 62 -4.82 -10.90 5.04
C ALA A 62 -5.71 -12.11 5.31
N MET A 63 -6.29 -12.21 6.51
CA MET A 63 -7.22 -13.28 6.86
C MET A 63 -8.62 -13.10 6.22
N GLY A 64 -9.13 -11.87 6.16
CA GLY A 64 -10.40 -11.51 5.50
C GLY A 64 -10.31 -11.55 3.97
N SER A 65 -9.16 -11.17 3.40
CA SER A 65 -8.87 -11.39 1.99
C SER A 65 -8.62 -12.87 1.69
N MET A 66 -8.06 -13.66 2.62
CA MET A 66 -8.08 -15.14 2.51
C MET A 66 -9.49 -15.74 2.58
N GLY A 67 -10.43 -15.10 3.27
CA GLY A 67 -11.83 -15.56 3.35
C GLY A 67 -12.65 -15.30 2.07
N ALA A 68 -12.31 -14.26 1.31
CA ALA A 68 -12.94 -13.93 0.03
C ALA A 68 -12.14 -14.43 -1.20
N MET A 69 -10.84 -14.66 -1.04
CA MET A 69 -9.95 -15.31 -2.01
C MET A 69 -9.58 -16.70 -1.51
N GLY A 70 -10.60 -17.48 -1.14
CA GLY A 70 -10.48 -18.89 -0.79
C GLY A 70 -10.10 -19.74 -2.00
N GLN A 71 -9.00 -19.44 -2.68
CA GLN A 71 -8.32 -20.36 -3.57
C GLN A 71 -6.92 -19.91 -4.06
N GLN A 72 -6.08 -19.20 -3.29
CA GLN A 72 -4.69 -19.01 -3.74
C GLN A 72 -3.65 -18.60 -2.69
N SER A 73 -3.72 -19.16 -1.48
CA SER A 73 -2.67 -18.99 -0.45
C SER A 73 -1.94 -20.32 -0.16
N GLY A 74 -1.52 -21.03 -1.21
CA GLY A 74 -0.80 -22.29 -1.04
C GLY A 74 -0.27 -22.99 -2.29
N GLN A 75 -0.40 -22.40 -3.49
CA GLN A 75 0.37 -22.88 -4.64
C GLN A 75 1.77 -22.29 -4.50
N PRO A 76 2.85 -23.11 -4.46
CA PRO A 76 4.19 -22.57 -4.60
C PRO A 76 4.20 -21.74 -5.89
N GLN A 77 4.61 -20.46 -5.80
CA GLN A 77 4.71 -19.66 -7.00
C GLN A 77 5.56 -20.42 -8.01
N ASP A 78 4.99 -20.69 -9.18
CA ASP A 78 5.71 -21.34 -10.26
C ASP A 78 6.75 -20.34 -10.80
N TYR A 79 7.94 -20.39 -10.20
CA TYR A 79 9.05 -19.51 -10.54
C TYR A 79 9.46 -19.64 -12.00
N ASN A 80 9.23 -20.81 -12.62
CA ASN A 80 9.54 -21.01 -14.03
C ASN A 80 8.67 -20.09 -14.90
N LYS A 81 7.35 -20.08 -14.65
CA LYS A 81 6.42 -19.20 -15.34
C LYS A 81 6.70 -17.71 -15.06
N LEU A 82 7.07 -17.36 -13.82
CA LEU A 82 7.43 -16.00 -13.44
C LEU A 82 8.68 -15.52 -14.21
N PHE A 83 9.71 -16.36 -14.32
CA PHE A 83 10.93 -16.02 -15.04
C PHE A 83 10.73 -15.96 -16.56
N MET A 84 9.87 -16.81 -17.12
CA MET A 84 9.47 -16.70 -18.53
C MET A 84 8.79 -15.35 -18.82
N ALA A 85 7.85 -14.93 -17.97
CA ALA A 85 7.21 -13.63 -18.10
C ALA A 85 8.21 -12.47 -17.98
N MET A 86 9.18 -12.56 -17.07
CA MET A 86 10.23 -11.54 -16.93
C MET A 86 11.16 -11.48 -18.15
N LYS A 87 11.49 -12.63 -18.75
CA LYS A 87 12.26 -12.72 -19.99
C LYS A 87 11.53 -12.05 -21.15
N ASP A 88 10.23 -12.33 -21.30
CA ASP A 88 9.42 -11.71 -22.35
C ASP A 88 9.35 -10.18 -22.16
N ASN A 89 9.20 -9.71 -20.93
CA ASN A 89 9.25 -8.27 -20.62
C ASN A 89 10.62 -7.66 -20.95
N LEU A 90 11.73 -8.36 -20.65
CA LEU A 90 13.08 -7.89 -20.95
C LEU A 90 13.33 -7.78 -22.45
N SER A 91 12.68 -8.62 -23.27
CA SER A 91 12.82 -8.56 -24.74
C SER A 91 12.28 -7.26 -25.36
N ILE A 92 11.43 -6.53 -24.64
CA ILE A 92 10.82 -5.27 -25.07
C ILE A 92 11.70 -4.07 -24.66
N VAL A 93 12.62 -4.26 -23.70
CA VAL A 93 13.45 -3.18 -23.18
C VAL A 93 14.58 -2.88 -24.18
N TYR A 94 14.61 -1.63 -24.65
CA TYR A 94 15.70 -1.14 -25.48
C TYR A 94 16.90 -0.73 -24.63
N HIS A 95 18.10 -1.02 -25.15
CA HIS A 95 19.31 -0.54 -24.50
C HIS A 95 19.46 0.97 -24.68
N GLU A 96 19.39 1.71 -23.57
CA GLU A 96 19.73 3.13 -23.50
C GLU A 96 21.13 3.29 -22.88
N TRP A 97 22.06 3.86 -23.65
CA TRP A 97 23.40 4.16 -23.16
C TRP A 97 23.40 5.51 -22.43
N ASP A 98 23.25 5.48 -21.10
CA ASP A 98 23.18 6.70 -20.27
C ASP A 98 24.48 7.54 -20.29
N LEU A 99 25.61 6.95 -20.66
CA LEU A 99 26.88 7.68 -20.80
C LEU A 99 27.00 8.43 -22.14
N ALA A 100 25.99 8.39 -23.01
CA ALA A 100 26.01 9.15 -24.26
C ALA A 100 26.00 10.65 -23.97
N ASN A 101 26.97 11.38 -24.51
CA ASN A 101 27.08 12.84 -24.37
C ASN A 101 27.10 13.31 -22.91
N ILE A 102 27.64 12.51 -21.99
CA ILE A 102 27.68 12.83 -20.55
C ILE A 102 28.47 14.11 -20.30
N GLU A 103 29.55 14.35 -21.05
CA GLU A 103 30.37 15.54 -20.95
C GLU A 103 29.54 16.78 -21.29
N GLN A 104 28.73 16.71 -22.36
CA GLN A 104 27.85 17.80 -22.77
C GLN A 104 26.73 18.03 -21.74
N ARG A 105 26.11 16.96 -21.23
CA ARG A 105 25.09 17.02 -20.16
C ARG A 105 25.63 17.68 -18.89
N VAL A 106 26.85 17.32 -18.49
CA VAL A 106 27.53 17.86 -17.32
C VAL A 106 27.92 19.32 -17.56
N PHE A 107 28.45 19.66 -18.74
CA PHE A 107 28.82 21.04 -19.08
C PHE A 107 27.61 21.98 -19.15
N VAL A 108 26.45 21.52 -19.64
CA VAL A 108 25.18 22.26 -19.60
C VAL A 108 24.68 22.42 -18.17
N LYS A 109 24.69 21.34 -17.36
CA LYS A 109 24.21 21.36 -15.97
C LYS A 109 25.01 22.32 -15.08
N TYR A 110 26.31 22.46 -15.33
CA TYR A 110 27.20 23.31 -14.53
C TYR A 110 27.67 24.59 -15.25
N GLY A 111 27.03 24.98 -16.35
CA GLY A 111 27.14 26.32 -16.95
C GLY A 111 28.49 26.67 -17.62
N LYS A 112 29.38 25.70 -17.88
CA LYS A 112 30.61 25.96 -18.63
C LYS A 112 30.35 25.69 -20.12
N GLN A 113 29.84 26.71 -20.82
CA GLN A 113 29.58 26.65 -22.26
C GLN A 113 30.86 26.27 -23.04
N SER A 114 30.95 25.02 -23.48
CA SER A 114 31.84 24.62 -24.56
C SER A 114 31.09 24.80 -25.88
N ARG A 115 31.68 25.55 -26.81
CA ARG A 115 31.11 25.85 -28.13
C ARG A 115 30.73 24.53 -28.82
N VAL A 116 29.48 24.46 -29.28
CA VAL A 116 28.92 23.30 -29.97
C VAL A 116 29.73 23.01 -31.21
N PHE A 117 30.47 21.90 -31.22
CA PHE A 117 30.92 21.27 -32.46
C PHE A 117 29.96 20.12 -32.77
N THR A 118 29.08 20.36 -33.73
CA THR A 118 28.34 19.30 -34.41
C THR A 118 29.36 18.38 -35.08
N SER A 119 29.57 17.20 -34.51
CA SER A 119 30.10 16.07 -35.28
C SER A 119 28.96 15.12 -35.53
N ALA A 120 28.60 15.01 -36.81
CA ALA A 120 27.63 14.07 -37.33
C ALA A 120 27.97 12.64 -36.86
N ALA A 121 27.02 11.99 -36.20
CA ALA A 121 27.05 10.55 -35.99
C ALA A 121 26.61 9.88 -37.29
N LYS A 122 27.38 8.86 -37.70
CA LYS A 122 27.02 7.87 -38.70
C LYS A 122 26.77 6.56 -37.97
#